data_AF-A0A3B1D0T9-F1
#
_entry.id   AF-A0A3B1D0T9-F1
#
_cell.length_a   1.000
_cell.length_b   1.000
_cell.length_c   1.000
_cell.angle_alpha   90.00
_cell.angle_beta   90.00
_cell.angle_gamma   90.00
#
_symmetry.space_group_name_H-M   'P 1'
#
loop_
_entity.id
_entity.type
_entity.pdbx_description
1 polymer ?
#
loop_
_entity_poly.entity_id
_entity_poly.type
_entity_poly.pdbx_seq_one_letter_code
_entity_poly.pdbx_strand_id
1 'polypeptide(L)' 'MPEGNGTILVDQLCKKSRRPHIVVCSAYITPEMDNDFRSKGVLTLKKPFKLNELEEALKKII' A
#
# COMPACT_ATOMS: atom_id res chain seq x y z
N MET A 1 -6.26 -2.97 10.56
CA MET A 1 -7.24 -4.07 10.52
C MET A 1 -7.66 -4.34 11.96
N PRO A 2 -8.91 -4.73 12.23
CA PRO A 2 -9.38 -4.95 13.59
C PRO A 2 -8.58 -6.02 14.35
N GLU A 3 -7.96 -6.97 13.65
CA GLU A 3 -7.24 -8.11 14.26
C GLU A 3 -5.70 -8.06 14.08
N GLY A 4 -5.13 -6.96 13.55
CA GLY A 4 -3.68 -6.88 13.37
C GLY A 4 -3.16 -5.67 12.58
N ASN A 5 -1.84 -5.51 12.60
CA ASN A 5 -1.15 -4.48 11.82
C ASN A 5 -0.96 -4.95 10.38
N GLY A 6 -1.62 -4.25 9.44
CA GLY A 6 -1.54 -4.56 8.01
C GLY A 6 -0.11 -4.46 7.44
N THR A 7 0.80 -3.74 8.10
CA THR A 7 2.20 -3.64 7.65
C THR A 7 2.93 -4.99 7.73
N ILE A 8 2.61 -5.83 8.70
CA ILE A 8 3.20 -7.17 8.87
C ILE A 8 2.87 -8.05 7.65
N LEU A 9 1.62 -7.99 7.20
CA LEU A 9 1.16 -8.70 6.01
C LEU A 9 1.90 -8.19 4.76
N VAL A 10 2.05 -6.87 4.63
CA VAL A 10 2.78 -6.26 3.50
C VAL A 10 4.23 -6.77 3.47
N ASP A 11 4.92 -6.79 4.61
CA ASP A 11 6.30 -7.28 4.67
C ASP A 11 6.42 -8.77 4.29
N GLN A 12 5.46 -9.60 4.70
CA GLN A 12 5.43 -11.01 4.29
C GLN A 12 5.19 -11.18 2.79
N LEU A 13 4.30 -10.37 2.20
CA LEU A 13 4.03 -10.41 0.77
C LEU A 13 5.23 -9.92 -0.06
N CYS A 14 5.99 -8.95 0.45
CA CYS A 14 7.20 -8.45 -0.20
C CYS A 14 8.32 -9.50 -0.27
N LYS A 15 8.35 -10.48 0.64
CA LYS A 15 9.36 -11.55 0.70
C LYS A 15 9.09 -12.72 -0.26
N LYS A 16 7.93 -12.77 -0.93
CA LYS A 16 7.58 -13.86 -1.86
C LYS A 16 8.35 -13.70 -3.18
N SER A 17 8.87 -14.81 -3.73
CA SER A 17 9.54 -14.82 -5.05
C SER A 17 8.64 -14.31 -6.18
N ARG A 18 7.34 -14.60 -6.13
CA ARG A 18 6.33 -13.96 -6.98
C ARG A 18 5.58 -12.94 -6.14
N ARG A 19 6.02 -11.70 -6.26
CA ARG A 19 5.49 -10.60 -5.47
C ARG A 19 4.23 -10.04 -6.13
N PRO A 20 3.09 -9.96 -5.40
CA PRO A 20 1.89 -9.30 -5.92
C PRO A 20 2.08 -7.77 -5.94
N HIS A 21 1.27 -7.09 -6.74
CA HIS A 21 1.12 -5.64 -6.64
C HIS A 21 0.30 -5.31 -5.39
N ILE A 22 0.81 -4.39 -4.57
CA ILE A 22 0.23 -4.06 -3.26
C ILE A 22 -0.12 -2.59 -3.23
N VAL A 23 -1.36 -2.30 -2.84
CA VAL A 23 -1.84 -0.94 -2.55
C VAL A 23 -2.33 -0.90 -1.10
N VAL A 24 -1.75 -0.02 -0.29
CA VAL A 24 -2.09 0.17 1.14
C VAL A 24 -3.05 1.34 1.26
N CYS A 25 -4.29 1.04 1.65
CA CYS A 25 -5.34 2.03 1.84
C CYS A 25 -5.56 2.34 3.33
N SER A 26 -5.06 3.47 3.83
CA SER A 26 -5.09 3.81 5.27
C SER A 26 -5.46 5.26 5.51
N ALA A 27 -6.23 5.55 6.58
CA ALA A 27 -6.47 6.92 7.04
C ALA A 27 -5.23 7.54 7.71
N TYR A 28 -4.29 6.68 8.12
CA TYR A 28 -3.05 7.05 8.77
C TYR A 28 -1.88 6.57 7.93
N ILE A 29 -1.26 7.49 7.21
CA ILE A 29 -0.04 7.31 6.42
C ILE A 29 0.86 8.48 6.78
N THR A 30 1.94 8.21 7.51
CA THR A 30 2.98 9.21 7.78
C THR A 30 3.93 9.29 6.59
N PRO A 31 4.68 10.40 6.41
CA PRO A 31 5.69 10.51 5.36
C PRO A 31 6.76 9.41 5.43
N GLU A 32 7.12 8.99 6.64
CA GLU A 32 8.08 7.89 6.87
C GLU A 32 7.52 6.55 6.39
N MET A 33 6.24 6.26 6.68
CA MET A 33 5.57 5.07 6.17
C MET A 33 5.44 5.10 4.64
N ASP A 34 5.10 6.25 4.06
CA ASP A 34 5.02 6.40 2.60
C ASP A 34 6.36 6.09 1.93
N ASN A 35 7.45 6.62 2.48
CA ASN A 35 8.80 6.37 1.99
C ASN A 35 9.22 4.90 2.14
N ASP A 36 8.91 4.26 3.27
CA ASP A 36 9.18 2.83 3.47
C ASP A 36 8.41 1.98 2.44
N PHE A 37 7.10 2.21 2.30
CA PHE A 37 6.28 1.50 1.32
C PHE A 37 6.76 1.75 -0.11
N ARG A 38 7.10 2.99 -0.46
CA ARG A 38 7.60 3.34 -1.79
C ARG A 38 8.96 2.71 -2.08
N SER A 39 9.87 2.65 -1.10
CA SER A 39 11.16 1.95 -1.24
C SER A 39 10.97 0.46 -1.51
N LYS A 40 9.90 -0.11 -0.96
CA LYS A 40 9.48 -1.47 -1.25
C LYS A 40 8.77 -1.55 -2.60
N GLY A 41 8.31 -0.48 -3.25
CA GLY A 41 7.46 -0.58 -4.45
C GLY A 41 6.01 -0.94 -4.13
N VAL A 42 5.57 -0.60 -2.93
CA VAL A 42 4.18 -0.65 -2.48
C VAL A 42 3.55 0.73 -2.69
N LEU A 43 2.36 0.75 -3.29
CA LEU A 43 1.60 1.99 -3.44
C LEU A 43 0.78 2.27 -2.19
N THR A 44 0.55 3.55 -1.93
CA THR A 44 -0.18 4.05 -0.77
C THR A 44 -1.34 4.91 -1.23
N LEU A 45 -2.48 4.80 -0.56
CA LEU A 45 -3.66 5.62 -0.81
C LEU A 45 -4.27 6.07 0.53
N LYS A 46 -4.25 7.39 0.78
CA LYS A 46 -4.71 7.96 2.04
C LYS A 46 -6.23 8.06 2.05
N LYS A 47 -6.88 7.56 3.10
CA LYS A 47 -8.34 7.67 3.30
C LYS A 47 -8.71 9.01 3.96
N PRO A 48 -9.88 9.59 3.65
CA PRO A 48 -10.81 9.17 2.60
C PRO A 48 -10.25 9.49 1.20
N PHE A 49 -10.64 8.69 0.21
CA PHE A 49 -10.29 8.88 -1.20
C PHE A 49 -11.52 8.59 -2.07
N LYS A 50 -11.53 9.16 -3.28
CA LYS A 50 -12.53 8.92 -4.32
C LYS A 50 -12.12 7.74 -5.22
N LEU A 51 -13.07 7.21 -5.98
CA LEU A 51 -12.83 6.09 -6.90
C LEU A 51 -11.83 6.43 -8.00
N ASN A 52 -11.84 7.66 -8.52
CA ASN A 52 -10.88 8.11 -9.52
C ASN A 52 -9.44 8.16 -8.96
N GLU A 53 -9.26 8.50 -7.68
CA GLU A 53 -7.94 8.46 -7.03
C GLU A 53 -7.42 7.02 -6.91
N LEU A 54 -8.32 6.05 -6.67
CA LEU A 54 -7.98 4.63 -6.71
C LEU A 54 -7.63 4.17 -8.13
N GLU A 55 -8.40 4.58 -9.14
CA GLU A 55 -8.09 4.27 -10.54
C GLU A 55 -6.71 4.80 -10.96
N GLU A 56 -6.37 6.04 -10.58
CA GLU A 56 -5.05 6.62 -10.84
C GLU A 56 -3.93 5.84 -10.14
N ALA A 57 -4.16 5.35 -8.92
CA ALA A 57 -3.21 4.49 -8.23
C ALA A 57 -3.03 3.14 -8.94
N LEU A 58 -4.11 2.53 -9.41
CA LEU A 58 -4.08 1.24 -10.12
C LEU A 58 -3.43 1.35 -11.50
N LYS A 59 -3.57 2.48 -12.21
CA LYS A 59 -2.87 2.71 -13.49
C LYS A 59 -1.34 2.72 -13.37
N LYS A 60 -0.78 2.93 -12.17
CA LYS A 60 0.67 2.85 -11.94
C LYS A 60 1.18 1.40 -11.85
N ILE A 61 0.26 0.43 -11.81
CA ILE A 61 0.54 -1.00 -11.69
C ILE A 61 0.52 -1.68 -13.08
N ILE A 62 -0.26 -1.14 -14.01
CA ILE A 62 -0.55 -1.71 -15.34
C ILE A 62 0.47 -1.23 -16.37
#